data_AF-A0A2S8V2P4-F1
#
_entry.id   AF-A0A2S8V2P4-F1
#
_cell.length_a   1.000
_cell.length_b   1.000
_cell.length_c   1.000
_cell.angle_alpha   90.00
_cell.angle_beta   90.00
_cell.angle_gamma   90.00
#
_symmetry.space_group_name_H-M   'P 1'
#
loop_
_entity.id
_entity.type
_entity.pdbx_description
1 polymer ?
#
loop_
_entity_poly.entity_id
_entity_poly.type
_entity_poly.pdbx_seq_one_letter_code
_entity_poly.pdbx_strand_id
1 'polypeptide(L)'
;MRRGTFRDDTVDYAAVGATHAPDLMQYPPERSTPAEESWRIGSGVERFQTAGEALLSWTAQRAAGLSVEDVRPAPGPAYAGVSFDAEGNPIAPSKRDVEPRYDAEGMPFVGAGMTLHLRGRVGGMRADSELRVISVTEETRRIGFVLGTVGGSVVSGEESFDVDWREDNDEVWFTVRAFDAPNGLLYRTVPALVKRRRRELFARYLRAISPLYATPL
;
A
#
# COMPACT_ATOMS: atom_id res chain seq x y z
N MET A 1 -13.97 33.32 10.22
CA MET A 1 -13.96 32.04 9.46
C MET A 1 -12.60 31.90 8.77
N ARG A 2 -11.71 31.06 9.30
CA ARG A 2 -10.43 30.73 8.64
C ARG A 2 -10.76 29.80 7.46
N ARG A 3 -10.53 30.25 6.22
CA ARG A 3 -10.52 29.37 5.05
C ARG A 3 -9.50 28.26 5.32
N GLY A 4 -9.93 26.99 5.24
CA GLY A 4 -9.05 25.84 5.38
C GLY A 4 -7.89 25.97 4.39
N THR A 5 -6.68 25.94 4.93
CA THR A 5 -5.43 26.07 4.19
C THR A 5 -5.36 24.98 3.12
N PHE A 6 -5.00 25.35 1.90
CA PHE A 6 -4.56 24.41 0.85
C PHE A 6 -3.52 23.45 1.48
N ARG A 7 -3.84 22.15 1.55
CA ARG A 7 -2.89 21.11 1.93
C ARG A 7 -2.24 20.63 0.64
N ASP A 8 -0.92 20.73 0.58
CA ASP A 8 -0.14 20.11 -0.47
C ASP A 8 -0.17 18.59 -0.21
N ASP A 9 -1.10 17.89 -0.85
CA ASP A 9 -1.29 16.43 -0.73
C ASP A 9 -0.27 15.65 -1.61
N THR A 10 0.88 16.26 -1.90
CA THR A 10 1.99 15.65 -2.65
C THR A 10 2.81 14.75 -1.73
N VAL A 11 3.31 13.64 -2.28
CA VAL A 11 4.17 12.73 -1.52
C VAL A 11 5.49 13.36 -1.10
N ASP A 12 6.06 12.90 0.02
CA ASP A 12 7.30 13.44 0.61
C ASP A 12 8.59 12.75 0.12
N TYR A 13 8.50 11.93 -0.93
CA TYR A 13 9.62 11.22 -1.56
C TYR A 13 9.63 11.42 -3.09
N ALA A 14 10.80 11.18 -3.71
CA ALA A 14 11.00 11.48 -5.13
C ALA A 14 10.68 10.32 -6.08
N ALA A 15 10.97 9.08 -5.68
CA ALA A 15 10.91 7.90 -6.55
C ALA A 15 9.51 7.26 -6.58
N VAL A 16 8.51 7.99 -7.11
CA VAL A 16 7.12 7.53 -7.19
C VAL A 16 6.98 6.33 -8.14
N GLY A 17 6.37 5.25 -7.66
CA GLY A 17 6.16 4.01 -8.40
C GLY A 17 7.36 3.04 -8.36
N ALA A 18 8.44 3.38 -7.66
CA ALA A 18 9.63 2.55 -7.62
C ALA A 18 9.39 1.20 -6.92
N THR A 19 8.31 1.02 -6.15
CA THR A 19 7.98 -0.29 -5.57
C THR A 19 7.68 -1.37 -6.61
N HIS A 20 7.37 -1.01 -7.85
CA HIS A 20 7.20 -1.97 -8.95
C HIS A 20 8.49 -2.24 -9.74
N ALA A 21 9.56 -1.48 -9.52
CA ALA A 21 10.82 -1.71 -10.22
C ALA A 21 11.35 -3.12 -9.92
N PRO A 22 11.72 -3.93 -10.94
CA PRO A 22 12.18 -5.30 -10.73
C PRO A 22 13.51 -5.36 -9.96
N ASP A 23 14.30 -4.29 -10.03
CA ASP A 23 15.61 -4.17 -9.41
C ASP A 23 15.60 -3.43 -8.06
N LEU A 24 14.42 -3.11 -7.51
CA LEU A 24 14.26 -2.35 -6.25
C LEU A 24 15.15 -2.86 -5.10
N MET A 25 15.28 -4.18 -4.96
CA MET A 25 16.10 -4.78 -3.88
C MET A 25 17.60 -4.53 -4.07
N GLN A 26 18.04 -4.42 -5.32
CA GLN A 26 19.44 -4.19 -5.67
C GLN A 26 19.78 -2.70 -5.77
N TYR A 27 18.87 -1.90 -6.34
CA TYR A 27 19.03 -0.47 -6.58
C TYR A 27 17.86 0.33 -6.00
N PRO A 28 17.74 0.39 -4.66
CA PRO A 28 16.70 1.17 -4.03
C PRO A 28 16.92 2.68 -4.25
N PRO A 29 15.85 3.50 -4.17
CA PRO A 29 15.96 4.95 -4.17
C PRO A 29 16.96 5.47 -3.14
N GLU A 30 17.58 6.62 -3.42
CA GLU A 30 18.67 7.16 -2.61
C GLU A 30 18.27 7.27 -1.13
N ARG A 31 19.14 6.81 -0.23
CA ARG A 31 18.97 6.87 1.24
C ARG A 31 17.76 6.10 1.78
N SER A 32 17.14 5.26 0.96
CA SER A 32 16.07 4.37 1.39
C SER A 32 16.60 2.95 1.65
N THR A 33 15.83 2.16 2.40
CA THR A 33 16.08 0.74 2.60
C THR A 33 14.92 -0.06 2.01
N PRO A 34 15.16 -0.93 1.01
CA PRO A 34 14.11 -1.74 0.41
C PRO A 34 13.73 -2.91 1.31
N ALA A 35 12.56 -3.49 1.07
CA ALA A 35 12.16 -4.80 1.55
C ALA A 35 11.06 -5.39 0.68
N GLU A 36 10.97 -6.72 0.72
CA GLU A 36 9.94 -7.50 0.07
C GLU A 36 9.66 -8.73 0.93
N GLU A 37 8.38 -9.08 1.08
CA GLU A 37 7.95 -10.37 1.61
C GLU A 37 6.77 -10.86 0.77
N SER A 38 6.75 -12.15 0.46
CA SER A 38 5.72 -12.75 -0.39
C SER A 38 5.30 -14.11 0.15
N TRP A 39 4.00 -14.31 0.35
CA TRP A 39 3.43 -15.57 0.84
C TRP A 39 2.47 -16.15 -0.18
N ARG A 40 2.55 -17.47 -0.42
CA ARG A 40 1.50 -18.20 -1.12
C ARG A 40 0.26 -18.28 -0.23
N ILE A 41 -0.86 -17.77 -0.72
CA ILE A 41 -2.14 -17.69 0.02
C ILE A 41 -3.21 -18.65 -0.52
N GLY A 42 -2.88 -19.50 -1.49
CA GLY A 42 -3.74 -20.57 -1.98
C GLY A 42 -3.61 -20.76 -3.49
N SER A 43 -4.70 -21.17 -4.13
CA SER A 43 -4.78 -21.38 -5.58
C SER A 43 -6.18 -21.08 -6.11
N GLY A 44 -6.27 -20.82 -7.42
CA GLY A 44 -7.52 -20.65 -8.15
C GLY A 44 -8.16 -19.27 -8.06
N VAL A 45 -9.13 -19.05 -8.95
CA VAL A 45 -9.81 -17.76 -9.16
C VAL A 45 -10.57 -17.27 -7.91
N GLU A 46 -11.21 -18.17 -7.16
CA GLU A 46 -11.99 -17.80 -5.98
C GLU A 46 -11.08 -17.22 -4.88
N ARG A 47 -9.91 -17.82 -4.68
CA ARG A 47 -8.90 -17.32 -3.74
C ARG A 47 -8.38 -15.95 -4.18
N PHE A 48 -8.08 -15.80 -5.47
CA PHE A 48 -7.61 -14.55 -6.05
C PHE A 48 -8.62 -13.41 -5.84
N GLN A 49 -9.88 -13.63 -6.20
CA GLN A 49 -10.95 -12.64 -6.05
C GLN A 49 -11.18 -12.28 -4.58
N THR A 50 -11.28 -13.27 -3.70
CA THR A 50 -11.49 -13.05 -2.26
C THR A 50 -10.33 -12.24 -1.64
N ALA A 51 -9.09 -12.59 -1.98
CA ALA A 51 -7.91 -11.89 -1.46
C ALA A 51 -7.80 -10.46 -2.03
N GLY A 52 -8.12 -10.27 -3.31
CA GLY A 52 -8.17 -8.95 -3.94
C GLY A 52 -9.23 -8.04 -3.33
N GLU A 53 -10.43 -8.56 -3.07
CA GLU A 53 -11.51 -7.81 -2.42
C GLU A 53 -11.16 -7.44 -0.97
N ALA A 54 -10.58 -8.38 -0.21
CA ALA A 54 -10.06 -8.10 1.13
C ALA A 54 -8.97 -7.01 1.08
N LEU A 55 -8.06 -7.10 0.12
CA LEU A 55 -6.98 -6.13 -0.02
C LEU A 55 -7.52 -4.72 -0.34
N LEU A 56 -8.40 -4.59 -1.33
CA LEU A 56 -8.99 -3.31 -1.75
C LEU A 56 -9.97 -2.72 -0.73
N SER A 57 -10.44 -3.50 0.25
CA SER A 57 -11.23 -3.03 1.38
C SER A 57 -10.36 -2.72 2.61
N TRP A 58 -9.07 -2.40 2.43
CA TRP A 58 -8.14 -2.02 3.50
C TRP A 58 -7.89 -3.11 4.57
N THR A 59 -8.21 -4.37 4.30
CA THR A 59 -8.10 -5.45 5.29
C THR A 59 -6.67 -5.60 5.80
N ALA A 60 -5.67 -5.47 4.93
CA ALA A 60 -4.26 -5.55 5.33
C ALA A 60 -3.94 -4.56 6.46
N GLN A 61 -4.34 -3.29 6.31
CA GLN A 61 -4.11 -2.23 7.29
C GLN A 61 -4.98 -2.40 8.54
N ARG A 62 -6.29 -2.62 8.36
CA ARG A 62 -7.26 -2.73 9.48
C ARG A 62 -6.92 -3.90 10.41
N ALA A 63 -6.73 -5.10 9.85
CA ALA A 63 -6.42 -6.29 10.64
C ALA A 63 -4.98 -6.32 11.19
N ALA A 64 -4.09 -5.42 10.72
CA ALA A 64 -2.80 -5.18 11.36
C ALA A 64 -2.91 -4.37 12.67
N GLY A 65 -4.12 -3.95 13.06
CA GLY A 65 -4.40 -3.17 14.25
C GLY A 65 -4.21 -1.67 14.04
N LEU A 66 -4.38 -1.20 12.80
CA LEU A 66 -4.30 0.21 12.43
C LEU A 66 -5.69 0.71 12.03
N SER A 67 -6.06 1.92 12.42
CA SER A 67 -7.29 2.56 11.93
C SER A 67 -7.01 3.32 10.65
N VAL A 68 -7.87 3.11 9.66
CA VAL A 68 -7.90 3.88 8.41
C VAL A 68 -8.94 4.99 8.58
N GLU A 69 -8.47 6.23 8.64
CA GLU A 69 -9.25 7.42 8.97
C GLU A 69 -9.08 8.51 7.90
N ASP A 70 -9.99 9.49 7.88
CA ASP A 70 -9.93 10.66 6.98
C ASP A 70 -9.68 10.29 5.51
N VAL A 71 -10.37 9.25 5.02
CA VAL A 71 -10.26 8.82 3.62
C VAL A 71 -10.96 9.84 2.74
N ARG A 72 -10.17 10.57 1.97
CA ARG A 72 -10.64 11.63 1.07
C ARG A 72 -10.38 11.21 -0.38
N PRO A 73 -11.37 11.32 -1.28
CA PRO A 73 -11.18 11.03 -2.69
C PRO A 73 -10.17 12.00 -3.33
N ALA A 74 -9.63 11.63 -4.48
CA ALA A 74 -8.72 12.49 -5.23
C ALA A 74 -9.38 13.85 -5.56
N PRO A 75 -8.68 14.99 -5.37
CA PRO A 75 -9.22 16.29 -5.72
C PRO A 75 -9.33 16.45 -7.25
N GLY A 76 -10.51 16.19 -7.79
CA GLY A 76 -10.88 16.42 -9.19
C GLY A 76 -10.42 15.31 -10.17
N PRO A 77 -10.75 15.43 -11.47
CA PRO A 77 -10.45 14.43 -12.51
C PRO A 77 -8.95 14.30 -12.85
N ALA A 78 -8.05 14.91 -12.06
CA ALA A 78 -6.67 15.17 -12.43
C ALA A 78 -5.65 14.12 -11.94
N TYR A 79 -6.03 13.23 -11.01
CA TYR A 79 -5.13 12.17 -10.56
C TYR A 79 -5.67 10.80 -10.99
N ALA A 80 -5.25 10.37 -12.18
CA ALA A 80 -5.56 9.03 -12.69
C ALA A 80 -4.62 7.94 -12.12
N GLY A 81 -3.68 8.32 -11.24
CA GLY A 81 -2.59 7.46 -10.78
C GLY A 81 -1.57 7.17 -11.88
N VAL A 82 -0.63 6.27 -11.58
CA VAL A 82 0.31 5.70 -12.56
C VAL A 82 0.03 4.21 -12.66
N SER A 83 -0.31 3.69 -13.83
CA SER A 83 -0.38 2.24 -14.04
C SER A 83 0.95 1.72 -14.56
N PHE A 84 1.19 0.43 -14.40
CA PHE A 84 2.42 -0.22 -14.88
C PHE A 84 2.04 -1.45 -15.70
N ASP A 85 2.77 -1.71 -16.79
CA ASP A 85 2.65 -2.99 -17.51
C ASP A 85 3.28 -4.15 -16.72
N ALA A 86 3.24 -5.36 -17.29
CA ALA A 86 3.80 -6.56 -16.66
C ALA A 86 5.32 -6.45 -16.44
N GLU A 87 5.99 -5.60 -17.21
CA GLU A 87 7.42 -5.32 -17.15
C GLU A 87 7.77 -4.17 -16.18
N GLY A 88 6.76 -3.54 -15.56
CA GLY A 88 6.95 -2.44 -14.61
C GLY A 88 7.19 -1.07 -15.25
N ASN A 89 6.92 -0.91 -16.56
CA ASN A 89 7.00 0.38 -17.21
C ASN A 89 5.72 1.21 -16.96
N PRO A 90 5.83 2.52 -16.74
CA PRO A 90 4.67 3.37 -16.53
C PRO A 90 3.83 3.48 -17.82
N ILE A 91 2.55 3.13 -17.72
CA ILE A 91 1.56 3.25 -18.80
C ILE A 91 0.43 4.18 -18.40
N ALA A 92 -0.29 4.70 -19.40
CA ALA A 92 -1.51 5.46 -19.16
C ALA A 92 -2.52 4.57 -18.41
N PRO A 93 -3.14 5.07 -17.33
CA PRO A 93 -4.05 4.26 -16.53
C PRO A 93 -5.21 3.73 -17.36
N SER A 94 -5.46 2.43 -17.23
CA SER A 94 -6.36 1.66 -18.10
C SER A 94 -7.84 2.01 -17.92
N LYS A 95 -8.23 2.63 -16.79
CA LYS A 95 -9.58 3.13 -16.55
C LYS A 95 -9.55 4.46 -15.81
N ARG A 96 -10.12 5.51 -16.43
CA ARG A 96 -10.27 6.84 -15.82
C ARG A 96 -11.49 6.94 -14.90
N ASP A 97 -12.45 6.04 -15.04
CA ASP A 97 -13.73 6.06 -14.32
C ASP A 97 -14.04 4.66 -13.80
N VAL A 98 -13.62 4.37 -12.57
CA VAL A 98 -14.17 3.24 -11.80
C VAL A 98 -15.19 3.84 -10.85
N GLU A 99 -16.43 3.38 -10.92
CA GLU A 99 -17.45 3.79 -9.96
C GLU A 99 -16.94 3.48 -8.54
N PRO A 100 -16.99 4.45 -7.61
CA PRO A 100 -16.50 4.23 -6.27
C PRO A 100 -17.30 3.10 -5.60
N ARG A 101 -16.59 2.06 -5.18
CA ARG A 101 -17.14 0.94 -4.39
C ARG A 101 -17.01 1.28 -2.90
N TYR A 102 -17.97 0.81 -2.11
CA TYR A 102 -18.01 1.00 -0.67
C TYR A 102 -18.28 -0.34 0.02
N ASP A 103 -17.71 -0.55 1.21
CA ASP A 103 -18.08 -1.68 2.07
C ASP A 103 -19.43 -1.42 2.77
N ALA A 104 -19.89 -2.40 3.55
CA ALA A 104 -21.20 -2.34 4.23
C ALA A 104 -21.28 -1.18 5.25
N GLU A 105 -20.13 -0.74 5.76
CA GLU A 105 -19.98 0.36 6.69
C GLU A 105 -19.83 1.73 5.99
N GLY A 106 -19.80 1.74 4.65
CA GLY A 106 -19.64 2.96 3.85
C GLY A 106 -18.20 3.45 3.72
N MET A 107 -17.20 2.63 4.07
CA MET A 107 -15.80 2.91 3.77
C MET A 107 -15.57 2.71 2.27
N PRO A 108 -15.02 3.70 1.54
CA PRO A 108 -14.67 3.49 0.14
C PRO A 108 -13.57 2.44 0.02
N PHE A 109 -13.68 1.59 -1.00
CA PHE A 109 -12.58 0.76 -1.46
C PHE A 109 -11.42 1.64 -1.92
N VAL A 110 -10.22 1.08 -1.90
CA VAL A 110 -9.00 1.76 -2.34
C VAL A 110 -9.20 2.30 -3.76
N GLY A 111 -9.00 3.60 -3.93
CA GLY A 111 -9.07 4.29 -5.22
C GLY A 111 -7.84 5.15 -5.46
N ALA A 112 -7.40 5.21 -6.71
CA ALA A 112 -6.22 5.99 -7.10
C ALA A 112 -6.38 7.47 -6.69
N GLY A 113 -5.33 8.03 -6.08
CA GLY A 113 -5.29 9.41 -5.61
C GLY A 113 -6.02 9.70 -4.32
N MET A 114 -6.68 8.72 -3.70
CA MET A 114 -7.23 8.87 -2.36
C MET A 114 -6.12 9.25 -1.37
N THR A 115 -6.44 10.13 -0.43
CA THR A 115 -5.59 10.40 0.74
C THR A 115 -6.24 9.84 1.97
N LEU A 116 -5.44 9.39 2.93
CA LEU A 116 -5.91 8.79 4.17
C LEU A 116 -4.94 9.06 5.32
N HIS A 117 -5.44 8.92 6.53
CA HIS A 117 -4.64 8.86 7.75
C HIS A 117 -4.66 7.43 8.29
N LEU A 118 -3.50 6.79 8.34
CA LEU A 118 -3.33 5.52 9.03
C LEU A 118 -2.91 5.82 10.48
N ARG A 119 -3.66 5.37 11.47
CA ARG A 119 -3.42 5.63 12.90
C ARG A 119 -3.14 4.34 13.65
N GLY A 120 -2.20 4.39 14.60
CA GLY A 120 -1.95 3.29 15.52
C GLY A 120 -0.49 2.93 15.72
N ARG A 121 -0.29 1.72 16.27
CA ARG A 121 1.03 1.19 16.63
C ARG A 121 1.17 -0.27 16.25
N VAL A 122 2.37 -0.63 15.86
CA VAL A 122 2.73 -1.96 15.39
C VAL A 122 3.97 -2.41 16.15
N GLY A 123 3.87 -3.51 16.92
CA GLY A 123 4.98 -3.97 17.77
C GLY A 123 5.48 -2.88 18.74
N GLY A 124 4.58 -2.04 19.26
CA GLY A 124 4.90 -0.91 20.13
C GLY A 124 5.54 0.29 19.43
N MET A 125 5.74 0.27 18.10
CA MET A 125 6.30 1.37 17.32
C MET A 125 5.19 2.16 16.65
N ARG A 126 5.38 3.47 16.50
CA ARG A 126 4.38 4.34 15.85
C ARG A 126 4.24 3.97 14.37
N ALA A 127 2.98 3.82 13.93
CA ALA A 127 2.63 3.60 12.54
C ALA A 127 1.84 4.78 11.94
N ASP A 128 1.53 5.81 12.73
CA ASP A 128 0.81 7.00 12.27
C ASP A 128 1.43 7.62 11.01
N SER A 129 0.62 7.85 9.99
CA SER A 129 1.05 8.44 8.71
C SER A 129 -0.12 9.01 7.91
N GLU A 130 0.09 10.16 7.28
CA GLU A 130 -0.73 10.64 6.18
C GLU A 130 -0.20 10.04 4.89
N LEU A 131 -1.06 9.34 4.14
CA LEU A 131 -0.71 8.55 2.97
C LEU A 131 -1.56 8.95 1.78
N ARG A 132 -1.06 8.62 0.59
CA ARG A 132 -1.77 8.74 -0.69
C ARG A 132 -1.73 7.41 -1.43
N VAL A 133 -2.85 7.03 -2.03
CA VAL A 133 -2.92 5.92 -2.97
C VAL A 133 -2.33 6.39 -4.30
N ILE A 134 -1.17 5.86 -4.65
CA ILE A 134 -0.43 6.27 -5.86
C ILE A 134 -1.03 5.62 -7.10
N SER A 135 -1.39 4.35 -6.98
CA SER A 135 -1.98 3.57 -8.06
C SER A 135 -2.82 2.44 -7.50
N VAL A 136 -3.74 1.97 -8.34
CA VAL A 136 -4.55 0.78 -8.10
C VAL A 136 -4.48 -0.05 -9.38
N THR A 137 -4.27 -1.36 -9.22
CA THR A 137 -4.21 -2.34 -10.29
C THR A 137 -5.36 -3.31 -10.09
N GLU A 138 -6.22 -3.46 -11.09
CA GLU A 138 -7.30 -4.45 -11.13
C GLU A 138 -7.32 -5.12 -12.50
N GLU A 139 -6.45 -6.11 -12.64
CA GLU A 139 -6.30 -6.92 -13.85
C GLU A 139 -6.85 -8.33 -13.61
N THR A 140 -6.98 -9.12 -14.68
CA THR A 140 -7.53 -10.48 -14.63
C THR A 140 -6.80 -11.39 -13.64
N ARG A 141 -5.49 -11.18 -13.43
CA ARG A 141 -4.64 -12.05 -12.60
C ARG A 141 -3.76 -11.27 -11.61
N ARG A 142 -3.98 -9.96 -11.47
CA ARG A 142 -3.26 -9.12 -10.52
C ARG A 142 -4.20 -8.07 -9.94
N ILE A 143 -4.27 -8.00 -8.61
CA ILE A 143 -5.00 -6.97 -7.88
C ILE A 143 -4.06 -6.36 -6.84
N GLY A 144 -3.96 -5.04 -6.81
CA GLY A 144 -3.04 -4.39 -5.88
C GLY A 144 -3.19 -2.89 -5.82
N PHE A 145 -2.46 -2.27 -4.92
CA PHE A 145 -2.35 -0.83 -4.83
C PHE A 145 -1.05 -0.40 -4.17
N VAL A 146 -0.72 0.87 -4.35
CA VAL A 146 0.51 1.47 -3.82
C VAL A 146 0.15 2.62 -2.89
N LEU A 147 0.75 2.65 -1.70
CA LEU A 147 0.68 3.75 -0.75
C LEU A 147 2.00 4.51 -0.74
N GLY A 148 1.91 5.82 -0.89
CA GLY A 148 3.03 6.74 -0.72
C GLY A 148 2.84 7.62 0.51
N THR A 149 3.92 7.90 1.24
CA THR A 149 3.87 8.84 2.36
C THR A 149 3.72 10.28 1.88
N VAL A 150 2.82 11.03 2.53
CA VAL A 150 2.64 12.48 2.35
C VAL A 150 3.23 13.23 3.53
N GLY A 151 3.02 12.74 4.75
CA GLY A 151 3.55 13.38 5.93
C GLY A 151 3.21 12.66 7.24
N GLY A 152 3.70 13.20 8.35
CA GLY A 152 3.41 12.71 9.70
C GLY A 152 4.05 11.35 10.06
N SER A 153 4.60 10.62 9.09
CA SER A 153 5.25 9.33 9.30
C SER A 153 6.66 9.47 9.89
N VAL A 154 7.11 8.43 10.61
CA VAL A 154 8.49 8.31 11.09
C VAL A 154 9.48 7.91 9.99
N VAL A 155 8.96 7.49 8.83
CA VAL A 155 9.69 7.16 7.60
C VAL A 155 9.01 7.80 6.40
N SER A 156 9.74 8.04 5.32
CA SER A 156 9.24 8.54 4.04
C SER A 156 9.54 7.51 2.94
N GLY A 157 8.57 7.18 2.11
CA GLY A 157 8.70 6.19 1.06
C GLY A 157 7.38 5.63 0.57
N GLU A 158 7.44 4.44 -0.03
CA GLU A 158 6.34 3.82 -0.76
C GLU A 158 6.22 2.34 -0.38
N GLU A 159 5.00 1.83 -0.37
CA GLU A 159 4.65 0.45 -0.08
C GLU A 159 3.62 -0.06 -1.11
N SER A 160 3.94 -1.11 -1.87
CA SER A 160 3.00 -1.82 -2.74
C SER A 160 2.46 -3.07 -2.06
N PHE A 161 1.22 -3.38 -2.40
CA PHE A 161 0.50 -4.57 -1.98
C PHE A 161 -0.08 -5.22 -3.22
N ASP A 162 0.34 -6.44 -3.53
CA ASP A 162 0.00 -7.12 -4.77
C ASP A 162 -0.47 -8.54 -4.49
N VAL A 163 -1.67 -8.88 -4.95
CA VAL A 163 -2.16 -10.25 -5.07
C VAL A 163 -1.98 -10.67 -6.52
N ASP A 164 -1.13 -11.66 -6.75
CA ASP A 164 -0.84 -12.22 -8.07
C ASP A 164 -1.36 -13.66 -8.16
N TRP A 165 -2.09 -13.97 -9.24
CA TRP A 165 -2.52 -15.31 -9.58
C TRP A 165 -1.66 -15.84 -10.74
N ARG A 166 -0.77 -16.78 -10.44
CA ARG A 166 0.22 -17.29 -11.41
C ARG A 166 -0.39 -18.33 -12.33
N GLU A 167 -0.20 -18.16 -13.65
CA GLU A 167 -0.85 -18.98 -14.67
C GLU A 167 -0.24 -20.38 -14.80
N ASP A 168 1.06 -20.51 -14.54
CA ASP A 168 1.83 -21.74 -14.69
C ASP A 168 1.44 -22.83 -13.68
N ASN A 169 1.02 -22.45 -12.48
CA ASN A 169 0.79 -23.39 -11.38
C ASN A 169 -0.50 -23.14 -10.58
N ASP A 170 -1.35 -22.23 -11.06
CA ASP A 170 -2.62 -21.83 -10.43
C ASP A 170 -2.47 -21.23 -9.02
N GLU A 171 -1.26 -20.89 -8.57
CA GLU A 171 -1.00 -20.37 -7.23
C GLU A 171 -1.38 -18.89 -7.10
N VAL A 172 -1.95 -18.52 -5.96
CA VAL A 172 -2.21 -17.13 -5.58
C VAL A 172 -1.20 -16.72 -4.52
N TRP A 173 -0.50 -15.63 -4.78
CA TRP A 173 0.53 -15.06 -3.93
C TRP A 173 0.12 -13.66 -3.48
N PHE A 174 0.46 -13.32 -2.24
CA PHE A 174 0.36 -11.96 -1.73
C PHE A 174 1.75 -11.44 -1.40
N THR A 175 2.12 -10.33 -2.04
CA THR A 175 3.43 -9.70 -1.96
C THR A 175 3.29 -8.29 -1.40
N VAL A 176 4.15 -7.94 -0.46
CA VAL A 176 4.32 -6.56 0.01
C VAL A 176 5.75 -6.14 -0.29
N ARG A 177 5.89 -5.04 -1.04
CA ARG A 177 7.19 -4.43 -1.36
C ARG A 177 7.22 -3.03 -0.80
N ALA A 178 8.36 -2.58 -0.30
CA ALA A 178 8.51 -1.21 0.15
C ALA A 178 9.94 -0.71 -0.02
N PHE A 179 10.08 0.60 -0.07
CA PHE A 179 11.32 1.27 0.30
C PHE A 179 10.98 2.45 1.20
N ASP A 180 11.83 2.71 2.18
CA ASP A 180 11.62 3.83 3.07
C ASP A 180 12.94 4.41 3.61
N ALA A 181 12.94 5.72 3.83
CA ALA A 181 14.02 6.49 4.42
C ALA A 181 13.55 7.03 5.79
N PRO A 182 14.40 7.02 6.84
CA PRO A 182 14.00 7.51 8.15
C PRO A 182 13.80 9.03 8.16
N ASN A 183 12.62 9.48 8.61
CA ASN A 183 12.28 10.90 8.75
C ASN A 183 12.43 11.37 10.21
N GLY A 184 12.00 10.55 11.18
CA GLY A 184 12.07 10.87 12.60
C GLY A 184 13.50 10.79 13.17
N LEU A 185 13.86 11.72 14.07
CA LEU A 185 15.21 11.82 14.65
C LEU A 185 15.71 10.48 15.23
N LEU A 186 14.89 9.81 16.04
CA LEU A 186 15.23 8.51 16.64
C LEU A 186 15.50 7.42 15.57
N TYR A 187 14.71 7.41 14.49
CA TYR A 187 14.83 6.44 13.40
C TYR A 187 16.05 6.71 12.52
N ARG A 188 16.46 7.99 12.40
CA ARG A 188 17.71 8.37 11.73
C ARG A 188 18.95 7.92 12.52
N THR A 189 18.86 7.91 13.85
CA THR A 189 19.97 7.47 14.72
C THR A 189 20.02 5.96 14.96
N VAL A 190 18.89 5.26 14.85
CA VAL A 190 18.80 3.82 15.13
C VAL A 190 18.12 3.09 13.95
N PRO A 191 18.86 2.81 12.86
CA PRO A 191 18.29 2.18 11.65
C PRO A 191 17.62 0.83 11.89
N ALA A 192 18.01 0.11 12.94
CA ALA A 192 17.37 -1.15 13.34
C ALA A 192 15.87 -0.98 13.66
N LEU A 193 15.44 0.20 14.12
CA LEU A 193 14.03 0.48 14.40
C LEU A 193 13.18 0.53 13.13
N VAL A 194 13.74 1.07 12.04
CA VAL A 194 13.08 1.06 10.72
C VAL A 194 12.82 -0.38 10.29
N LYS A 195 13.87 -1.21 10.27
CA LYS A 195 13.78 -2.62 9.87
C LYS A 195 12.82 -3.41 10.77
N ARG A 196 12.86 -3.19 12.09
CA ARG A 196 11.96 -3.86 13.05
C ARG A 196 10.51 -3.45 12.84
N ARG A 197 10.23 -2.15 12.65
CA ARG A 197 8.88 -1.64 12.36
C ARG A 197 8.32 -2.27 11.09
N ARG A 198 9.10 -2.25 10.02
CA ARG A 198 8.70 -2.81 8.73
C ARG A 198 8.43 -4.32 8.81
N ARG A 199 9.31 -5.08 9.46
CA ARG A 199 9.11 -6.52 9.67
C ARG A 199 7.80 -6.83 10.38
N GLU A 200 7.47 -6.05 11.41
CA GLU A 200 6.21 -6.24 12.12
C GLU A 200 5.00 -5.88 11.25
N LEU A 201 5.05 -4.78 10.48
CA LEU A 201 3.98 -4.40 9.55
C LEU A 201 3.75 -5.50 8.51
N PHE A 202 4.80 -5.90 7.80
CA PHE A 202 4.72 -6.93 6.75
C PHE A 202 4.15 -8.24 7.31
N ALA A 203 4.63 -8.69 8.48
CA ALA A 203 4.12 -9.91 9.10
C ALA A 203 2.62 -9.83 9.42
N ARG A 204 2.12 -8.66 9.85
CA ARG A 204 0.68 -8.47 10.12
C ARG A 204 -0.15 -8.38 8.85
N TYR A 205 0.34 -7.67 7.83
CA TYR A 205 -0.32 -7.57 6.53
C TYR A 205 -0.47 -8.95 5.88
N LEU A 206 0.62 -9.73 5.84
CA LEU A 206 0.62 -11.07 5.26
C LEU A 206 -0.35 -12.01 6.00
N ARG A 207 -0.40 -11.92 7.34
CA ARG A 207 -1.37 -12.66 8.14
C ARG A 207 -2.82 -12.22 7.88
N ALA A 208 -3.07 -10.93 7.68
CA ALA A 208 -4.41 -10.39 7.46
C ALA A 208 -5.09 -10.92 6.20
N ILE A 209 -4.31 -11.12 5.13
CA ILE A 209 -4.80 -11.60 3.83
C ILE A 209 -4.70 -13.13 3.69
N SER A 210 -3.80 -13.75 4.45
CA SER A 210 -3.60 -15.20 4.39
C SER A 210 -4.79 -15.96 5.01
N PRO A 211 -5.34 -16.98 4.33
CA PRO A 211 -6.41 -17.81 4.90
C PRO A 211 -5.96 -18.71 6.04
N LEU A 212 -4.66 -18.79 6.31
CA LEU A 212 -4.10 -19.63 7.38
C LEU A 212 -4.28 -19.00 8.77
N TYR A 213 -4.64 -17.73 8.83
CA TYR A 213 -4.81 -16.98 10.07
C TYR A 213 -6.23 -16.44 10.14
N ALA A 214 -6.79 -16.41 11.35
CA ALA A 214 -8.02 -15.68 11.57
C ALA A 214 -7.73 -14.19 11.43
N THR A 215 -8.42 -13.51 10.51
CA THR A 215 -8.36 -12.07 10.35
C THR A 215 -9.20 -11.42 11.45
N PRO A 216 -8.60 -10.70 12.41
CA PRO A 216 -9.38 -9.95 13.40
C PRO A 216 -9.92 -8.70 12.70
N LEU A 217 -11.20 -8.73 12.33
CA LEU A 217 -11.96 -7.55 11.90
C LEU A 217 -12.96 -7.17 12.99
#